data_AF-A0A3D2Y1K2-F1
#
_entry.id   AF-A0A3D2Y1K2-F1
#
_cell.length_a   1.000
_cell.length_b   1.000
_cell.length_c   1.000
_cell.angle_alpha   90.00
_cell.angle_beta   90.00
_cell.angle_gamma   90.00
#
_symmetry.space_group_name_H-M   'P 1'
#
loop_
_entity.id
_entity.type
_entity.pdbx_description
1 polymer ?
#
loop_
_entity_poly.entity_id
_entity_poly.type
_entity_poly.pdbx_seq_one_letter_code
_entity_poly.pdbx_strand_id
1 'polypeptide(L)' 'SAAEYEAERFMVFDREGQPCRRCNETILRAERSSRRIYFCPQCQRGNNVSAATNSPA' A
#
# COMPACT_ATOMS: atom_id res chain seq x y z
N SER A 1 8.71 6.43 -20.37
CA SER A 1 10.12 6.59 -19.95
C SER A 1 10.42 5.61 -18.81
N ALA A 2 11.70 5.40 -18.44
CA ALA A 2 12.04 4.55 -17.29
C ALA A 2 11.44 5.10 -15.96
N ALA A 3 11.43 6.43 -15.81
CA ALA A 3 10.90 7.09 -14.62
C ALA A 3 9.38 6.93 -14.43
N GLU A 4 8.60 6.98 -15.52
CA GLU A 4 7.14 6.75 -15.46
C GLU A 4 6.82 5.33 -15.00
N TYR A 5 7.54 4.34 -15.53
CA TYR A 5 7.38 2.94 -15.16
C TYR A 5 7.71 2.65 -13.70
N GLU A 6 8.77 3.27 -13.16
CA GLU A 6 9.10 3.19 -11.74
C GLU A 6 8.02 3.82 -10.87
N ALA A 7 7.46 4.97 -11.28
CA ALA A 7 6.36 5.59 -10.56
C ALA A 7 5.12 4.68 -10.52
N GLU A 8 4.73 4.06 -11.62
CA GLU A 8 3.57 3.17 -11.66
C GLU A 8 3.73 1.92 -10.78
N ARG A 9 4.95 1.40 -10.63
CA ARG A 9 5.22 0.16 -9.88
C ARG A 9 5.53 0.39 -8.41
N PHE A 10 6.16 1.51 -8.06
CA PHE A 10 6.54 1.84 -6.69
C PHE A 10 5.56 2.80 -6.03
N MET A 11 4.33 2.33 -5.83
CA MET A 11 3.25 3.14 -5.23
C MET A 11 3.49 3.46 -3.76
N VAL A 12 4.20 2.59 -3.03
CA VAL A 12 4.46 2.74 -1.58
C VAL A 12 5.92 2.59 -1.18
N PHE A 13 6.76 2.00 -2.02
CA PHE A 13 8.16 1.70 -1.67
C PHE A 13 8.95 2.99 -1.45
N ASP A 14 9.70 3.04 -0.34
CA ASP A 14 10.52 4.19 0.09
C ASP A 14 9.76 5.52 0.21
N ARG A 15 8.47 5.43 0.54
CA ARG A 15 7.56 6.57 0.70
C ARG A 15 7.03 6.71 2.12
N GLU A 16 7.76 6.24 3.13
CA GLU A 16 7.39 6.43 4.54
C GLU A 16 7.13 7.91 4.83
N GLY A 17 6.02 8.21 5.52
CA GLY A 17 5.62 9.59 5.84
C GLY A 17 5.01 10.38 4.68
N GLN A 18 5.02 9.85 3.45
CA GLN A 18 4.38 10.47 2.30
C GLN A 18 2.92 10.03 2.17
N PRO A 19 2.06 10.86 1.54
CA PRO A 19 0.68 10.48 1.26
C PRO A 19 0.62 9.32 0.25
N CYS A 20 -0.29 8.39 0.53
CA CYS A 20 -0.67 7.31 -0.37
C CYS A 20 -1.26 7.90 -1.65
N ARG A 21 -0.72 7.51 -2.81
CA ARG A 21 -1.19 7.99 -4.12
C ARG A 21 -2.64 7.62 -4.46
N ARG A 22 -3.27 6.72 -3.69
CA ARG A 22 -4.66 6.27 -3.89
C ARG A 22 -5.64 6.91 -2.92
N CYS A 23 -5.31 7.02 -1.63
CA CYS A 23 -6.25 7.47 -0.60
C CYS A 23 -5.74 8.60 0.30
N ASN A 24 -4.55 9.15 0.02
CA ASN A 24 -3.87 10.19 0.80
C ASN A 24 -3.50 9.85 2.25
N GLU A 25 -3.85 8.66 2.74
CA GLU A 25 -3.36 8.18 4.04
C GLU A 25 -1.83 8.12 4.07
N THR A 26 -1.24 8.37 5.24
CA THR A 26 0.21 8.30 5.44
C THR A 26 0.72 6.87 5.23
N ILE A 27 1.74 6.71 4.38
CA ILE A 27 2.42 5.43 4.20
C ILE A 27 3.29 5.14 5.42
N LEU A 28 3.19 3.91 5.93
CA LEU A 28 3.95 3.43 7.09
C LEU A 28 5.08 2.50 6.64
N ARG A 29 6.17 2.49 7.42
CA ARG A 29 7.23 1.47 7.33
C ARG A 29 7.16 0.52 8.51
N ALA A 30 7.37 -0.76 8.24
CA ALA A 30 7.65 -1.77 9.25
C ALA A 30 8.95 -2.49 8.91
N GLU A 31 9.53 -3.14 9.92
CA GLU A 31 10.66 -4.02 9.74
C GLU A 31 10.31 -5.42 10.24
N ARG A 32 10.56 -6.43 9.40
CA ARG A 32 10.35 -7.84 9.72
C ARG A 32 11.50 -8.66 9.18
N SER A 33 12.22 -9.36 10.06
CA SER A 33 13.36 -10.20 9.71
C SER A 33 14.32 -9.48 8.75
N SER A 34 14.78 -8.28 9.15
CA SER A 34 15.65 -7.38 8.38
C SER A 34 15.13 -6.91 7.01
N ARG A 35 13.84 -7.09 6.70
CA ARG A 35 13.20 -6.57 5.49
C ARG A 35 12.38 -5.32 5.82
N ARG A 36 12.66 -4.23 5.10
CA ARG A 36 11.82 -3.04 5.10
C ARG A 36 10.54 -3.31 4.32
N ILE A 37 9.41 -3.09 4.96
CA ILE A 37 8.08 -3.25 4.39
C ILE A 37 7.42 -1.88 4.42
N TYR A 38 6.94 -1.42 3.27
CA TYR A 38 6.19 -0.17 3.16
C TYR A 38 4.75 -0.51 2.76
N PHE A 39 3.77 0.11 3.42
CA PHE A 39 2.36 -0.16 3.14
C PHE A 39 1.47 1.02 3.49
N CYS A 40 0.31 1.10 2.83
CA CYS A 40 -0.76 2.00 3.24
C CYS A 40 -1.72 1.24 4.18
N PRO A 41 -1.95 1.70 5.42
CA PRO A 41 -2.79 0.97 6.37
C PRO A 41 -4.28 0.94 5.98
N GLN A 42 -4.74 1.88 5.15
CA GLN A 42 -6.13 1.91 4.66
C GLN A 42 -6.32 1.03 3.42
N CYS A 43 -5.38 1.05 2.47
CA CYS A 43 -5.51 0.30 1.22
C CYS A 43 -5.06 -1.17 1.32
N GLN A 44 -4.04 -1.46 2.13
CA GLN A 44 -3.45 -2.79 2.27
C GLN A 44 -3.78 -3.40 3.63
N ARG A 45 -5.07 -3.37 3.99
CA ARG A 45 -5.55 -4.05 5.21
C ARG A 45 -5.33 -5.55 5.05
N GLY A 46 -4.81 -6.21 6.09
CA GLY A 46 -4.75 -7.66 6.13
C GLY A 46 -6.15 -8.21 5.93
N ASN A 47 -6.32 -9.10 4.95
CA ASN A 47 -7.62 -9.64 4.58
C ASN A 47 -8.29 -10.31 5.79
N ASN A 48 -9.31 -9.66 6.36
CA ASN A 48 -10.39 -10.37 7.02
C ASN A 48 -11.29 -10.87 5.88
N VAL A 49 -11.01 -12.06 5.33
CA VAL A 49 -11.85 -12.74 4.35
C VAL A 49 -13.14 -13.23 5.03
N SER A 50 -13.98 -12.30 5.49
CA SER A 50 -15.37 -12.57 5.91
C SER A 50 -16.35 -11.56 5.31
N ALA A 51 -15.91 -10.72 4.37
CA ALA A 51 -16.76 -9.80 3.61
C ALA A 51 -16.80 -10.11 2.09
N ALA A 52 -16.39 -11.32 1.68
CA ALA A 52 -16.62 -11.82 0.32
C ALA A 52 -17.98 -12.54 0.20
N THR A 53 -18.97 -12.13 0.98
CA THR A 53 -20.36 -12.55 0.83
C THR A 53 -21.22 -11.33 1.10
N ASN A 54 -21.49 -10.58 0.03
CA ASN A 54 -22.59 -9.63 -0.20
C ASN A 54 -22.13 -8.46 -1.08
N SER A 55 -21.87 -8.75 -2.37
CA SER A 55 -22.08 -7.76 -3.43
C SER A 55 -23.46 -8.04 -4.04
N PRO A 56 -24.46 -7.15 -3.89
CA PRO A 56 -25.51 -7.02 -4.88
C PRO A 56 -25.11 -5.99 -5.95
N ALA A 57 -25.54 -6.31 -7.18
CA ALA A 57 -25.45 -5.58 -8.45
C ALA A 57 -24.13 -5.70 -9.21
#